data_AF-A0A840UPU6-F1
#
_entry.id   AF-A0A840UPU6-F1
#
_cell.length_a   1.000
_cell.length_b   1.000
_cell.length_c   1.000
_cell.angle_alpha   90.00
_cell.angle_beta   90.00
_cell.angle_gamma   90.00
#
_symmetry.space_group_name_H-M   'P 1'
#
loop_
_entity.id
_entity.type
_entity.pdbx_description
1 polymer ?
#
loop_
_entity_poly.entity_id
_entity_poly.type
_entity_poly.pdbx_seq_one_letter_code
_entity_poly.pdbx_strand_id
1 'polypeptide(L)'
;MANRNRKEKELPIYMESAEKFSKDDDSIENSIQFIIRKQQAWNDRHRALIDDAEVEYRKDGNPMHAWDIFMLCRRDKWPIPEWVMRYLDQTADRLTATDAGPDELGECLGFKAKKTPCRGGRQGMSQYRLAVIRREAIAHIVNWLREHPLETIEEACQYAYDKINSRWGFVSKDPILTLKKWYNTHK
;
A
#
# COMPACT_ATOMS: atom_id res chain seq x y z
N MET A 1 34.83 -2.74 -15.54
CA MET A 1 34.18 -1.44 -15.31
C MET A 1 32.86 -1.40 -16.06
N ALA A 2 31.72 -1.24 -15.38
CA ALA A 2 30.42 -0.93 -16.00
C ALA A 2 29.48 -0.39 -14.91
N ASN A 3 29.49 0.93 -14.71
CA ASN A 3 28.72 1.59 -13.65
C ASN A 3 27.26 1.76 -14.13
N ARG A 4 26.32 0.97 -13.59
CA ARG A 4 24.89 1.13 -13.90
C ARG A 4 24.22 2.02 -12.86
N ASN A 5 24.06 3.29 -13.22
CA ASN A 5 23.18 4.24 -12.53
C ASN A 5 21.75 3.67 -12.46
N ARG A 6 21.44 2.99 -11.35
CA ARG A 6 20.07 2.66 -10.97
C ARG A 6 19.61 3.81 -10.09
N LYS A 7 18.78 4.71 -10.63
CA LYS A 7 18.19 5.78 -9.82
C LYS A 7 17.44 5.14 -8.67
N GLU A 8 17.95 5.33 -7.45
CA GLU A 8 17.23 5.00 -6.23
C GLU A 8 15.94 5.80 -6.23
N LYS A 9 14.79 5.12 -6.19
CA LYS A 9 13.52 5.78 -5.90
C LYS A 9 13.51 6.06 -4.40
N GLU A 10 14.17 7.14 -3.99
CA GLU A 10 14.09 7.63 -2.62
C GLU A 10 12.62 7.87 -2.25
N LEU A 11 12.13 7.14 -1.24
CA LEU A 11 10.81 7.38 -0.67
C LEU A 11 10.88 8.67 0.16
N PRO A 12 9.94 9.63 -0.02
CA PRO A 12 10.00 10.91 0.67
C PRO A 12 9.90 10.80 2.21
N ILE A 13 10.43 11.83 2.87
CA ILE A 13 10.78 11.93 4.31
C ILE A 13 10.08 13.15 4.92
N TYR A 14 9.75 13.24 6.22
CA TYR A 14 10.15 12.45 7.39
C TYR A 14 8.95 12.05 8.28
N MET A 15 9.20 11.24 9.31
CA MET A 15 8.46 11.33 10.59
C MET A 15 9.49 11.60 11.69
N GLU A 16 9.53 12.84 12.18
CA GLU A 16 10.23 13.18 13.42
C GLU A 16 9.23 13.11 14.58
N SER A 17 9.69 12.54 15.70
CA SER A 17 8.94 12.32 16.93
C SER A 17 8.63 13.64 17.64
N ALA A 18 7.44 13.75 18.21
CA ALA A 18 6.87 15.02 18.71
C ALA A 18 7.36 15.41 20.12
N GLU A 19 8.64 15.21 20.44
CA GLU A 19 9.19 15.38 21.78
C GLU A 19 10.23 16.51 21.87
N LYS A 20 9.74 17.74 21.73
CA LYS A 20 10.23 18.98 22.40
C LYS A 20 9.46 20.18 21.87
N PHE A 21 8.47 20.66 22.62
CA PHE A 21 7.92 22.00 22.41
C PHE A 21 8.10 22.83 23.67
N SER A 22 8.96 23.86 23.56
CA SER A 22 9.10 24.92 24.54
C SER A 22 7.89 25.87 24.46
N LYS A 23 7.63 26.57 25.57
CA LYS A 23 6.61 27.62 25.67
C LYS A 23 7.23 28.98 25.41
N ASP A 24 7.20 29.45 24.16
CA ASP A 24 7.41 30.85 23.76
C ASP A 24 6.67 31.07 22.43
N ASP A 25 6.41 32.32 22.00
CA ASP A 25 5.45 32.63 20.91
C ASP A 25 5.82 32.03 19.54
N ASP A 26 7.12 31.84 19.27
CA ASP A 26 7.64 31.09 18.10
C ASP A 26 7.13 29.63 18.03
N SER A 27 6.59 29.10 19.12
CA SER A 27 6.03 27.74 19.22
C SER A 27 4.77 27.56 18.35
N ILE A 28 3.96 28.60 18.15
CA ILE A 28 2.70 28.49 17.39
C ILE A 28 2.98 28.38 15.89
N GLU A 29 3.82 29.25 15.32
CA GLU A 29 4.18 29.19 13.89
C GLU A 29 4.91 27.87 13.59
N ASN A 30 5.85 27.45 14.44
CA ASN A 30 6.50 26.15 14.29
C ASN A 30 5.52 24.97 14.39
N SER A 31 4.49 25.05 15.24
CA SER A 31 3.41 24.06 15.32
C SER A 31 2.54 24.03 14.06
N ILE A 32 2.19 25.19 13.51
CA ILE A 32 1.42 25.32 12.25
C ILE A 32 2.22 24.72 11.09
N GLN A 33 3.51 25.11 10.95
CA GLN A 33 4.40 24.56 9.92
C GLN A 33 4.58 23.05 10.06
N PHE A 34 4.67 22.51 11.28
CA PHE A 34 4.72 21.06 11.54
C PHE A 34 3.43 20.34 11.11
N ILE A 35 2.25 20.90 11.43
CA ILE A 35 0.95 20.38 11.00
C ILE A 35 0.83 20.39 9.47
N ILE A 36 1.23 21.48 8.81
CA ILE A 36 1.23 21.61 7.35
C ILE A 36 2.13 20.55 6.71
N ARG A 37 3.38 20.38 7.21
CA ARG A 37 4.32 19.36 6.71
C ARG A 37 3.76 17.94 6.88
N LYS A 38 3.13 17.63 8.02
CA LYS A 38 2.47 16.33 8.24
C LYS A 38 1.30 16.11 7.28
N GLN A 39 0.49 17.13 7.01
CA GLN A 39 -0.61 17.02 6.05
C GLN A 39 -0.10 16.86 4.61
N GLN A 40 0.97 17.57 4.22
CA GLN A 40 1.62 17.40 2.91
C GLN A 40 2.18 15.99 2.75
N ALA A 41 2.97 15.50 3.70
CA ALA A 41 3.51 14.13 3.68
C ALA A 41 2.41 13.06 3.66
N TRP A 42 1.30 13.27 4.36
CA TRP A 42 0.11 12.42 4.27
C TRP A 42 -0.48 12.41 2.86
N ASN A 43 -0.64 13.59 2.25
CA ASN A 43 -1.21 13.74 0.91
C ASN A 43 -0.34 13.11 -0.18
N ASP A 44 0.98 13.30 -0.13
CA ASP A 44 1.90 12.74 -1.10
C ASP A 44 1.98 11.22 -0.99
N ARG A 45 1.85 10.67 0.23
CA ARG A 45 1.71 9.22 0.44
C ARG A 45 0.41 8.66 -0.17
N HIS A 46 -0.69 9.41 -0.12
CA HIS A 46 -1.95 8.99 -0.74
C HIS A 46 -1.85 8.98 -2.27
N ARG A 47 -1.25 10.02 -2.87
CA ARG A 47 -0.97 10.07 -4.30
C ARG A 47 -0.10 8.90 -4.76
N ALA A 48 1.04 8.67 -4.09
CA ALA A 48 1.93 7.57 -4.43
C ALA A 48 1.25 6.20 -4.38
N LEU A 49 0.37 5.96 -3.39
CA LEU A 49 -0.41 4.72 -3.31
C LEU A 49 -1.42 4.58 -4.46
N ILE A 50 -2.10 5.67 -4.83
CA ILE A 50 -3.04 5.71 -5.96
C ILE A 50 -2.31 5.43 -7.29
N ASP A 51 -1.17 6.08 -7.51
CA ASP A 51 -0.38 5.97 -8.74
C ASP A 51 0.23 4.56 -8.89
N ASP A 52 0.83 4.01 -7.82
CA ASP A 52 1.37 2.64 -7.81
C ASP A 52 0.27 1.59 -8.02
N ALA A 53 -0.92 1.81 -7.43
CA ALA A 53 -2.06 0.92 -7.63
C ALA A 53 -2.62 0.98 -9.05
N GLU A 54 -2.64 2.15 -9.71
CA GLU A 54 -3.02 2.24 -11.12
C GLU A 54 -2.01 1.51 -12.01
N VAL A 55 -0.70 1.65 -11.76
CA VAL A 55 0.36 0.97 -12.52
C VAL A 55 0.25 -0.55 -12.41
N GLU A 56 0.05 -1.08 -11.19
CA GLU A 56 -0.11 -2.53 -11.01
C GLU A 56 -1.47 -3.02 -11.58
N TYR A 57 -2.57 -2.26 -11.41
CA TYR A 57 -3.87 -2.58 -12.01
C TYR A 57 -3.79 -2.70 -13.54
N ARG A 58 -3.16 -1.73 -14.22
CA ARG A 58 -2.96 -1.76 -15.68
C ARG A 58 -2.08 -2.94 -16.14
N LYS A 59 -1.27 -3.51 -15.25
CA LYS A 59 -0.27 -4.56 -15.53
C LYS A 59 -0.78 -5.98 -15.26
N ASP A 60 -1.59 -6.19 -14.21
CA ASP A 60 -2.11 -7.51 -13.83
C ASP A 60 -3.63 -7.67 -14.04
N GLY A 61 -4.35 -6.57 -14.31
CA GLY A 61 -5.80 -6.54 -14.49
C GLY A 61 -6.58 -6.89 -13.23
N ASN A 62 -5.95 -6.83 -12.04
CA ASN A 62 -6.53 -7.37 -10.82
C ASN A 62 -7.45 -6.34 -10.14
N PRO A 63 -8.78 -6.56 -10.09
CA PRO A 63 -9.72 -5.61 -9.50
C PRO A 63 -9.46 -5.30 -8.02
N MET A 64 -8.68 -6.10 -7.30
CA MET A 64 -8.30 -5.81 -5.92
C MET A 64 -7.60 -4.45 -5.75
N HIS A 65 -6.81 -3.99 -6.73
CA HIS A 65 -6.20 -2.66 -6.68
C HIS A 65 -7.26 -1.54 -6.71
N ALA A 66 -8.31 -1.69 -7.52
CA ALA A 66 -9.41 -0.73 -7.60
C ALA A 66 -10.22 -0.69 -6.30
N TRP A 67 -10.53 -1.86 -5.72
CA TRP A 67 -11.27 -1.96 -4.46
C TRP A 67 -10.51 -1.38 -3.27
N ASP A 68 -9.19 -1.59 -3.17
CA ASP A 68 -8.38 -1.04 -2.08
C ASP A 68 -8.26 0.49 -2.17
N ILE A 69 -8.06 1.05 -3.36
CA ILE A 69 -8.05 2.51 -3.56
C ILE A 69 -9.44 3.12 -3.34
N PHE A 70 -10.53 2.44 -3.75
CA PHE A 70 -11.88 2.88 -3.41
C PHE A 70 -12.08 2.97 -1.89
N MET A 71 -11.70 1.92 -1.14
CA MET A 71 -11.81 1.89 0.32
C MET A 71 -10.90 2.92 1.00
N LEU A 72 -9.68 3.13 0.49
CA LEU A 72 -8.75 4.17 0.95
C LEU A 72 -9.39 5.56 0.81
N CYS A 73 -9.86 5.90 -0.40
CA CYS A 73 -10.47 7.20 -0.67
C CYS A 73 -11.74 7.43 0.16
N ARG A 74 -12.57 6.39 0.33
CA ARG A 74 -13.78 6.45 1.16
C ARG A 74 -13.49 6.64 2.65
N ARG A 75 -12.46 5.98 3.19
CA ARG A 75 -12.05 6.11 4.60
C ARG A 75 -11.50 7.51 4.88
N ASP A 76 -10.57 7.96 4.05
CA ASP A 76 -9.76 9.16 4.30
C ASP A 76 -10.36 10.41 3.62
N LYS A 77 -11.58 10.28 3.06
CA LYS A 77 -12.37 11.33 2.39
C LYS A 77 -11.66 12.00 1.20
N TRP A 78 -10.86 11.23 0.49
CA TRP A 78 -10.19 11.67 -0.74
C TRP A 78 -11.10 11.56 -1.96
N PRO A 79 -10.88 12.39 -3.00
CA PRO A 79 -11.54 12.21 -4.29
C PRO A 79 -11.18 10.84 -4.88
N ILE A 80 -12.18 10.10 -5.35
CA ILE A 80 -11.97 8.79 -5.97
C ILE A 80 -11.34 9.02 -7.36
N PRO A 81 -10.22 8.34 -7.71
CA PRO A 81 -9.60 8.50 -9.02
C PRO A 81 -10.51 8.03 -10.16
N GLU A 82 -10.44 8.73 -11.30
CA GLU A 82 -11.22 8.45 -12.51
C GLU A 82 -11.10 7.00 -12.99
N TRP A 83 -9.91 6.40 -12.88
CA TRP A 83 -9.69 5.01 -13.29
C TRP A 83 -10.45 4.00 -12.41
N VAL A 84 -10.68 4.33 -11.12
CA VAL A 84 -11.48 3.53 -10.19
C VAL A 84 -12.96 3.71 -10.48
N MET A 85 -13.41 4.95 -10.71
CA MET A 85 -14.80 5.24 -11.11
C MET A 85 -15.17 4.45 -12.38
N ARG A 86 -14.37 4.56 -13.44
CA ARG A 86 -14.56 3.80 -14.68
C ARG A 86 -14.57 2.28 -14.47
N TYR A 87 -13.78 1.74 -13.54
CA TYR A 87 -13.85 0.30 -13.19
C TYR A 87 -15.19 -0.05 -12.51
N LEU A 88 -15.68 0.81 -11.62
CA LEU A 88 -16.97 0.63 -10.96
C LEU A 88 -18.13 0.74 -11.95
N ASP A 89 -18.10 1.71 -12.87
CA ASP A 89 -19.11 1.87 -13.92
C ASP A 89 -19.17 0.63 -14.82
N GLN A 90 -18.02 0.17 -15.34
CA GLN A 90 -17.92 -1.09 -16.09
C GLN A 90 -18.40 -2.32 -15.30
N THR A 91 -18.30 -2.28 -13.98
CA THR A 91 -18.78 -3.35 -13.09
C THR A 91 -20.29 -3.26 -12.90
N ALA A 92 -20.85 -2.06 -12.77
CA ALA A 92 -22.29 -1.81 -12.72
C ALA A 92 -22.99 -2.17 -14.04
N ASP A 93 -22.40 -1.83 -15.19
CA ASP A 93 -22.90 -2.22 -16.52
C ASP A 93 -22.98 -3.74 -16.65
N ARG A 94 -21.93 -4.47 -16.22
CA ARG A 94 -21.91 -5.94 -16.25
C ARG A 94 -22.88 -6.59 -15.25
N LEU A 95 -23.16 -5.95 -14.12
CA LEU A 95 -24.13 -6.42 -13.12
C LEU A 95 -25.58 -6.10 -13.49
N THR A 96 -25.82 -5.06 -14.30
CA THR A 96 -27.16 -4.66 -14.76
C THR A 96 -27.54 -5.23 -16.13
N ALA A 97 -26.60 -5.87 -16.84
CA ALA A 97 -26.89 -6.71 -17.99
C ALA A 97 -27.91 -7.81 -17.61
N THR A 98 -29.05 -7.81 -18.29
CA THR A 98 -30.28 -8.59 -17.96
C THR A 98 -30.14 -10.11 -17.96
N ASP A 99 -28.97 -10.63 -18.32
CA ASP A 99 -28.62 -12.03 -18.55
C ASP A 99 -27.58 -12.57 -17.55
N ALA A 100 -27.02 -11.71 -16.68
CA ALA A 100 -25.99 -12.11 -15.71
C ALA A 100 -26.55 -13.02 -14.58
N GLY A 101 -26.22 -14.31 -14.63
CA GLY A 101 -26.57 -15.27 -13.58
C GLY A 101 -25.69 -15.13 -12.31
N PRO A 102 -26.13 -15.66 -11.15
CA PRO A 102 -25.34 -15.63 -9.91
C PRO A 102 -23.92 -16.23 -10.03
N ASP A 103 -23.73 -17.23 -10.88
CA ASP A 103 -22.43 -17.86 -11.14
C ASP A 103 -21.44 -16.96 -11.92
N GLU A 104 -21.98 -15.97 -12.63
CA GLU A 104 -21.25 -14.99 -13.45
C GLU A 104 -20.86 -13.72 -12.67
N LEU A 105 -21.31 -13.56 -11.42
CA LEU A 105 -20.91 -12.44 -10.53
C LEU A 105 -19.39 -12.25 -10.47
N GLY A 106 -18.61 -13.35 -10.49
CA GLY A 106 -17.15 -13.29 -10.53
C GLY A 106 -16.57 -12.69 -11.82
N GLU A 107 -17.26 -12.82 -12.95
CA GLU A 107 -16.90 -12.17 -14.23
C GLU A 107 -17.38 -10.72 -14.27
N CYS A 108 -18.56 -10.43 -13.72
CA CYS A 108 -19.08 -9.07 -13.57
C CYS A 108 -18.16 -8.18 -12.72
N LEU A 109 -17.61 -8.73 -11.63
CA LEU A 109 -16.63 -8.06 -10.77
C LEU A 109 -15.18 -8.06 -11.32
N GLY A 110 -14.93 -8.73 -12.45
CA GLY A 110 -13.61 -8.80 -13.10
C GLY A 110 -12.62 -9.82 -12.49
N PHE A 111 -13.06 -10.69 -11.58
CA PHE A 111 -12.24 -11.77 -11.02
C PHE A 111 -12.10 -12.98 -11.96
N LYS A 112 -12.98 -13.09 -12.97
CA LYS A 112 -12.94 -14.06 -14.07
C LYS A 112 -13.06 -13.29 -15.41
N ALA A 113 -12.53 -13.85 -16.50
CA ALA A 113 -12.83 -13.39 -17.85
C ALA A 113 -12.75 -14.56 -18.84
N LYS A 114 -13.72 -14.67 -19.75
CA LYS A 114 -13.78 -15.74 -20.78
C LYS A 114 -12.64 -15.73 -21.81
N LYS A 115 -11.85 -14.65 -21.96
CA LYS A 115 -10.83 -14.50 -23.03
C LYS A 115 -9.47 -13.88 -22.66
N THR A 116 -9.29 -13.43 -21.41
CA THR A 116 -8.08 -12.70 -20.98
C THR A 116 -7.48 -13.40 -19.76
N PRO A 117 -6.14 -13.45 -19.57
CA PRO A 117 -5.54 -13.96 -18.34
C PRO A 117 -5.73 -12.98 -17.17
N CYS A 118 -6.97 -12.70 -16.79
CA CYS A 118 -7.34 -11.92 -15.62
C CYS A 118 -6.86 -12.65 -14.37
N ARG A 119 -5.90 -12.05 -13.65
CA ARG A 119 -5.29 -12.71 -12.49
C ARG A 119 -6.18 -12.68 -11.25
N GLY A 120 -7.27 -11.90 -11.25
CA GLY A 120 -8.18 -11.67 -10.12
C GLY A 120 -8.84 -12.90 -9.47
N GLY A 121 -8.67 -14.12 -10.01
CA GLY A 121 -9.06 -15.34 -9.32
C GLY A 121 -8.30 -15.56 -8.00
N ARG A 122 -8.63 -16.65 -7.28
CA ARG A 122 -8.07 -16.99 -5.95
C ARG A 122 -6.54 -16.85 -5.87
N GLN A 123 -5.83 -17.16 -6.95
CA GLN A 123 -4.37 -17.03 -7.02
C GLN A 123 -3.89 -15.57 -7.04
N GLY A 124 -4.48 -14.69 -7.84
CA GLY A 124 -4.09 -13.26 -7.85
C GLY A 124 -4.62 -12.48 -6.66
N MET A 125 -5.75 -12.88 -6.06
CA MET A 125 -6.14 -12.39 -4.72
C MET A 125 -5.05 -12.71 -3.68
N SER A 126 -4.52 -13.93 -3.70
CA SER A 126 -3.43 -14.35 -2.81
C SER A 126 -2.13 -13.59 -3.09
N GLN A 127 -1.76 -13.43 -4.37
CA GLN A 127 -0.58 -12.64 -4.77
C GLN A 127 -0.71 -11.16 -4.37
N TYR A 128 -1.89 -10.56 -4.58
CA TYR A 128 -2.20 -9.20 -4.17
C TYR A 128 -2.08 -9.03 -2.65
N ARG A 129 -2.75 -9.90 -1.86
CA ARG A 129 -2.68 -9.85 -0.40
C ARG A 129 -1.24 -9.99 0.10
N LEU A 130 -0.45 -10.90 -0.49
CA LEU A 130 0.97 -11.05 -0.16
C LEU A 130 1.79 -9.80 -0.53
N ALA A 131 1.49 -9.14 -1.65
CA ALA A 131 2.16 -7.90 -2.07
C ALA A 131 1.79 -6.70 -1.19
N VAL A 132 0.56 -6.61 -0.67
CA VAL A 132 0.16 -5.62 0.33
C VAL A 132 0.87 -5.89 1.66
N ILE A 133 0.79 -7.12 2.18
CA ILE A 133 1.49 -7.53 3.41
C ILE A 133 2.99 -7.23 3.31
N ARG A 134 3.64 -7.54 2.19
CA ARG A 134 5.07 -7.27 1.98
C ARG A 134 5.38 -5.77 1.99
N ARG A 135 4.56 -4.93 1.34
CA ARG A 135 4.75 -3.46 1.33
C ARG A 135 4.60 -2.87 2.74
N GLU A 136 3.57 -3.28 3.47
CA GLU A 136 3.35 -2.85 4.86
C GLU A 136 4.47 -3.32 5.79
N ALA A 137 4.96 -4.55 5.61
CA ALA A 137 6.10 -5.08 6.35
C ALA A 137 7.37 -4.25 6.18
N ILE A 138 7.73 -3.95 4.94
CA ILE A 138 8.93 -3.15 4.64
C ILE A 138 8.78 -1.74 5.22
N ALA A 139 7.58 -1.14 5.14
CA ALA A 139 7.32 0.16 5.74
C ALA A 139 7.51 0.16 7.27
N HIS A 140 7.07 -0.88 7.97
CA HIS A 140 7.32 -1.02 9.41
C HIS A 140 8.81 -1.20 9.73
N ILE A 141 9.54 -2.04 8.99
CA ILE A 141 10.99 -2.25 9.20
C ILE A 141 11.78 -0.96 8.96
N VAL A 142 11.50 -0.25 7.86
CA VAL A 142 12.18 1.02 7.50
C VAL A 142 11.90 2.13 8.51
N ASN A 143 10.65 2.23 9.00
CA ASN A 143 10.32 3.20 10.05
C ASN A 143 11.00 2.86 11.38
N TRP A 144 10.98 1.58 11.80
CA TRP A 144 11.63 1.15 13.03
C TRP A 144 13.13 1.44 13.02
N LEU A 145 13.85 1.06 11.96
CA LEU A 145 15.29 1.33 11.82
C LEU A 145 15.64 2.83 11.70
N ARG A 146 14.66 3.69 11.42
CA ARG A 146 14.82 5.15 11.42
C ARG A 146 14.63 5.76 12.80
N GLU A 147 13.65 5.27 13.55
CA GLU A 147 13.35 5.70 14.92
C GLU A 147 14.37 5.11 15.93
N HIS A 148 14.87 3.89 15.65
CA HIS A 148 15.78 3.11 16.47
C HIS A 148 17.06 2.70 15.70
N PRO A 149 17.93 3.66 15.31
CA PRO A 149 19.07 3.41 14.42
C PRO A 149 20.21 2.56 15.01
N LEU A 150 20.17 2.29 16.32
CA LEU A 150 21.12 1.41 17.02
C LEU A 150 20.64 -0.04 17.14
N GLU A 151 19.36 -0.30 16.86
CA GLU A 151 18.78 -1.64 16.96
C GLU A 151 19.05 -2.49 15.73
N THR A 152 18.94 -3.80 15.90
CA THR A 152 19.24 -4.76 14.84
C THR A 152 18.07 -4.87 13.84
N ILE A 153 18.40 -5.30 12.62
CA ILE A 153 17.41 -5.65 11.59
C ILE A 153 16.47 -6.77 12.08
N GLU A 154 16.89 -7.59 13.03
CA GLU A 154 16.10 -8.71 13.56
C GLU A 154 15.03 -8.23 14.55
N GLU A 155 15.36 -7.28 15.42
CA GLU A 155 14.38 -6.58 16.27
C GLU A 155 13.35 -5.81 15.42
N ALA A 156 13.81 -5.09 14.39
CA ALA A 156 12.93 -4.41 13.43
C ALA A 156 12.00 -5.38 12.68
N CYS A 157 12.49 -6.57 12.32
CA CYS A 157 11.68 -7.62 11.71
C CYS A 157 10.68 -8.24 12.70
N GLN A 158 11.03 -8.38 13.97
CA GLN A 158 10.12 -8.88 15.01
C GLN A 158 8.97 -7.89 15.23
N TYR A 159 9.27 -6.60 15.42
CA TYR A 159 8.27 -5.55 15.51
C TYR A 159 7.31 -5.54 14.30
N ALA A 160 7.87 -5.60 13.09
CA ALA A 160 7.07 -5.63 11.87
C ALA A 160 6.19 -6.90 11.80
N TYR A 161 6.72 -8.07 12.18
CA TYR A 161 5.94 -9.30 12.25
C TYR A 161 4.74 -9.18 13.18
N ASP A 162 4.92 -8.64 14.39
CA ASP A 162 3.84 -8.53 15.37
C ASP A 162 2.71 -7.61 14.88
N LYS A 163 3.05 -6.49 14.24
CA LYS A 163 2.07 -5.58 13.60
C LYS A 163 1.32 -6.27 12.46
N ILE A 164 2.02 -6.96 11.56
CA ILE A 164 1.40 -7.65 10.42
C ILE A 164 0.53 -8.81 10.91
N ASN A 165 1.01 -9.61 11.86
CA ASN A 165 0.30 -10.77 12.35
C ASN A 165 -1.00 -10.37 13.06
N SER A 166 -0.96 -9.31 13.90
CA SER A 166 -2.14 -8.73 14.52
C SER A 166 -3.18 -8.24 13.51
N ARG A 167 -2.76 -7.60 12.42
CA ARG A 167 -3.67 -7.02 11.40
C ARG A 167 -4.16 -8.03 10.36
N TRP A 168 -3.30 -8.94 9.92
CA TRP A 168 -3.51 -9.78 8.73
C TRP A 168 -3.50 -11.28 9.00
N GLY A 169 -3.13 -11.75 10.20
CA GLY A 169 -2.97 -13.18 10.50
C GLY A 169 -1.91 -13.84 9.62
N PHE A 170 -0.74 -13.19 9.45
CA PHE A 170 0.32 -13.69 8.58
C PHE A 170 1.09 -14.83 9.24
N VAL A 171 0.84 -16.05 8.78
CA VAL A 171 1.54 -17.26 9.22
C VAL A 171 2.59 -17.66 8.17
N SER A 172 3.85 -17.76 8.60
CA SER A 172 4.97 -18.30 7.82
C SER A 172 5.74 -19.31 8.68
N LYS A 173 6.48 -20.23 8.05
CA LYS A 173 7.37 -21.17 8.77
C LYS A 173 8.48 -20.42 9.50
N ASP A 174 9.10 -19.47 8.82
CA ASP A 174 10.18 -18.62 9.35
C ASP A 174 9.84 -17.14 9.08
N PRO A 175 9.00 -16.49 9.91
CA PRO A 175 8.52 -15.14 9.63
C PRO A 175 9.65 -14.13 9.56
N ILE A 176 10.56 -14.11 10.55
CA ILE A 176 11.68 -13.16 10.63
C ILE A 176 12.61 -13.29 9.42
N LEU A 177 12.97 -14.53 9.03
CA LEU A 177 13.78 -14.78 7.84
C LEU A 177 13.06 -14.35 6.54
N THR A 178 11.73 -14.51 6.48
CA THR A 178 10.91 -14.06 5.35
C THR A 178 10.93 -12.54 5.23
N LEU A 179 10.75 -11.83 6.34
CA LEU A 179 10.78 -10.36 6.39
C LEU A 179 12.17 -9.80 6.06
N LYS A 180 13.23 -10.39 6.62
CA LYS A 180 14.63 -10.04 6.32
C LYS A 180 14.95 -10.21 4.83
N LYS A 181 14.45 -11.28 4.18
CA LYS A 181 14.55 -11.46 2.71
C LYS A 181 13.79 -10.38 1.94
N TRP A 182 12.57 -10.03 2.34
CA TRP A 182 11.79 -8.98 1.67
C TRP A 182 12.44 -7.61 1.75
N TYR A 183 12.99 -7.25 2.92
CA TYR A 183 13.76 -6.03 3.15
C TYR A 183 15.04 -6.00 2.30
N ASN A 184 15.84 -7.07 2.32
CA ASN A 184 17.07 -7.17 1.51
C ASN A 184 16.80 -7.18 -0.01
N THR A 185 15.58 -7.46 -0.46
CA THR A 185 15.17 -7.37 -1.88
C THR A 185 14.62 -5.99 -2.25
N HIS A 186 14.38 -5.13 -1.25
CA HIS A 186 13.91 -3.75 -1.41
C HIS A 186 15.06 -2.73 -1.35
N LYS A 187 16.14 -3.08 -0.64
CA LYS A 187 17.44 -2.40 -0.73
C LYS A 187 18.12 -2.68 -2.08
#